data_AF-A0A661CBP7-F1
#
_entry.id   AF-A0A661CBP7-F1
#
_cell.length_a   1.000
_cell.length_b   1.000
_cell.length_c   1.000
_cell.angle_alpha   90.00
_cell.angle_beta   90.00
_cell.angle_gamma   90.00
#
_symmetry.space_group_name_H-M   'P 1'
#
loop_
_entity.id
_entity.type
_entity.pdbx_description
1 polymer ?
#
loop_
_entity_poly.entity_id
_entity_poly.type
_entity_poly.pdbx_seq_one_letter_code
_entity_poly.pdbx_strand_id
1 'polypeptide(L)' 'YMSEKNFEYVALIDPDDFVRWVFPRLFYSRIPRYEAIADQYGYTISTEEVAAVQNENDFLELITNVLDR' A
#
# COMPACT_ATOMS: atom_id res chain seq x y z
N TYR A 1 8.94 -8.16 17.13
CA TYR A 1 8.27 -9.47 17.11
C TYR A 1 8.99 -10.51 17.96
N MET A 2 10.17 -11.05 17.57
CA MET A 2 10.84 -12.08 18.39
C MET A 2 11.12 -11.63 19.83
N SER A 3 11.65 -10.42 20.02
CA SER A 3 11.83 -9.83 21.35
C SER A 3 10.50 -9.55 22.08
N GLU A 4 9.42 -9.27 21.37
CA GLU A 4 8.10 -8.97 21.95
C GLU A 4 7.36 -10.25 22.38
N LYS A 5 7.58 -11.34 21.63
CA LYS A 5 6.98 -12.66 21.86
C LYS A 5 7.91 -13.62 22.63
N ASN A 6 9.10 -13.15 23.02
CA ASN A 6 10.15 -13.93 23.69
C ASN A 6 10.53 -15.22 22.93
N PHE A 7 10.66 -15.13 21.60
CA PHE A 7 11.12 -16.24 20.78
C PHE A 7 12.64 -16.18 20.61
N GLU A 8 13.29 -17.29 20.95
CA GLU A 8 14.74 -17.47 20.78
C GLU A 8 15.12 -17.79 19.32
N TYR A 9 14.25 -18.51 18.59
CA TYR A 9 14.50 -18.94 17.22
C TYR A 9 13.36 -18.55 16.27
N VAL A 10 13.71 -18.24 15.02
CA VAL A 10 12.74 -17.91 13.95
C VAL A 10 11.76 -19.06 13.69
N ALA A 11 12.19 -20.32 13.87
CA ALA A 11 11.36 -21.50 13.69
C ALA A 11 10.16 -21.58 14.67
N LEU A 12 10.16 -20.78 15.74
CA LEU A 12 9.05 -20.68 16.70
C LEU A 12 7.96 -19.70 16.25
N ILE A 13 8.20 -18.96 15.17
CA ILE A 13 7.24 -17.99 14.65
C ILE A 13 6.08 -18.72 13.98
N ASP A 14 4.86 -18.44 14.44
CA ASP A 14 3.66 -18.71 13.66
C ASP A 14 3.59 -17.68 12.51
N PRO A 15 3.64 -18.13 11.24
CA PRO A 15 3.55 -17.23 10.08
C PRO A 15 2.28 -16.37 10.09
N ASP A 16 1.16 -16.91 10.54
CA ASP A 16 -0.13 -16.25 10.54
C ASP A 16 -0.21 -15.12 11.59
N ASP A 17 0.39 -15.31 12.77
CA ASP A 17 0.50 -14.25 13.78
C ASP A 17 1.51 -13.18 13.34
N PHE A 18 2.64 -13.60 12.77
CA PHE A 18 3.67 -12.68 12.31
C PHE A 18 3.19 -11.77 11.19
N VAL A 19 2.48 -12.31 10.19
CA VAL A 19 1.91 -11.53 9.08
C VAL A 19 0.96 -10.46 9.63
N ARG A 20 0.04 -10.82 10.54
CA ARG A 20 -0.87 -9.86 11.18
C ARG A 20 -0.14 -8.80 12.00
N TRP A 21 0.98 -9.14 12.62
CA TRP A 21 1.81 -8.19 13.37
C TRP A 21 2.62 -7.24 12.49
N VAL A 22 3.24 -7.75 11.41
CA VAL A 22 4.20 -6.98 10.61
C VAL A 22 3.52 -6.09 9.58
N PHE A 23 2.43 -6.56 8.95
CA PHE A 23 1.79 -5.84 7.85
C PHE A 23 1.31 -4.43 8.23
N PRO A 24 0.59 -4.21 9.34
CA PRO A 24 0.16 -2.87 9.73
C PRO A 24 1.36 -1.93 9.90
N ARG A 25 2.48 -2.43 10.45
CA ARG A 25 3.69 -1.63 10.68
C ARG A 25 4.35 -1.22 9.35
N LEU A 26 4.48 -2.17 8.43
CA LEU A 26 4.98 -1.88 7.09
C LEU A 26 4.07 -0.89 6.38
N PHE A 27 2.76 -1.05 6.48
CA PHE A 27 1.77 -0.18 5.87
C PHE A 27 1.87 1.26 6.42
N TYR A 28 1.80 1.44 7.74
CA TYR A 28 1.92 2.77 8.38
C TYR A 28 3.27 3.44 8.11
N SER A 29 4.34 2.67 7.94
CA SER A 29 5.66 3.25 7.58
C SER A 29 5.72 3.78 6.14
N ARG A 30 4.87 3.25 5.25
CA ARG A 30 4.88 3.56 3.82
C ARG A 30 3.94 4.69 3.45
N ILE A 31 2.79 4.82 4.13
CA ILE A 31 1.81 5.89 3.91
C ILE A 31 2.47 7.27 3.78
N PRO A 32 3.19 7.80 4.80
CA PRO A 32 3.74 9.15 4.72
C PRO A 32 4.83 9.30 3.65
N ARG A 33 5.51 8.21 3.28
CA ARG A 33 6.54 8.23 2.24
C ARG A 33 5.92 8.31 0.85
N TYR A 34 4.85 7.56 0.62
CA TYR A 34 4.14 7.60 -0.66
C TYR A 34 3.34 8.88 -0.83
N GLU A 35 2.74 9.39 0.25
CA GLU A 35 2.10 10.71 0.27
C GLU A 35 3.11 11.80 -0.13
N ALA A 36 4.28 11.85 0.50
CA ALA A 36 5.30 12.85 0.15
C ALA A 36 5.79 12.75 -1.31
N ILE A 37 5.91 11.54 -1.86
CA ILE A 37 6.28 11.35 -3.28
C ILE A 37 5.17 11.87 -4.20
N ALA A 38 3.91 11.57 -3.88
CA ALA A 38 2.77 12.03 -4.66
C ALA A 38 2.67 13.57 -4.60
N ASP A 39 2.75 14.16 -3.41
CA ASP A 39 2.67 15.61 -3.20
C ASP A 39 3.76 16.38 -3.97
N GLN A 40 4.95 15.80 -4.11
CA GLN A 40 6.08 16.46 -4.77
C GLN A 40 6.18 16.18 -6.26
N TYR A 41 5.78 14.99 -6.71
CA TYR A 41 6.18 14.48 -8.02
C TYR A 41 5.09 13.70 -8.76
N GLY A 42 3.91 13.50 -8.18
CA GLY A 42 2.95 12.54 -8.71
C GLY A 42 1.50 12.96 -8.62
N TYR A 43 0.65 11.99 -8.94
CA TYR A 43 -0.79 12.09 -8.84
C TYR A 43 -1.33 10.92 -8.02
N THR A 44 -2.43 11.15 -7.31
CA THR A 44 -3.15 10.10 -6.59
C THR A 44 -4.46 9.80 -7.28
N ILE A 45 -4.76 8.51 -7.40
CA ILE A 45 -6.06 8.00 -7.84
C ILE A 45 -6.65 7.14 -6.72
N SER A 46 -7.96 7.21 -6.56
CA SER A 46 -8.71 6.40 -5.61
C SER A 46 -8.91 4.97 -6.12
N THR A 47 -9.18 4.05 -5.21
CA THR A 47 -9.47 2.64 -5.58
C THR A 47 -10.79 2.55 -6.36
N GLU A 48 -11.74 3.43 -6.06
CA GLU A 48 -13.03 3.53 -6.73
C GLU A 48 -12.88 3.91 -8.21
N GLU A 49 -12.00 4.87 -8.51
CA GLU A 49 -11.67 5.25 -9.89
C GLU A 49 -11.03 4.10 -10.66
N VAL A 50 -10.10 3.38 -10.01
CA VAL A 50 -9.45 2.21 -10.63
C VAL A 50 -10.45 1.07 -10.85
N ALA A 51 -11.36 0.83 -9.90
CA ALA A 51 -12.35 -0.24 -9.99
C ALA A 51 -13.36 -0.05 -11.13
N ALA A 52 -13.56 1.20 -11.57
CA ALA A 52 -14.42 1.52 -12.71
C ALA A 52 -13.78 1.17 -14.07
N VAL A 53 -12.46 0.99 -14.14
CA VAL A 53 -11.74 0.66 -15.38
C VAL A 53 -12.02 -0.78 -15.78
N GLN A 54 -12.69 -0.99 -16.92
CA GLN A 54 -12.99 -2.32 -17.46
C GLN A 54 -12.20 -2.63 -18.74
N ASN A 55 -11.69 -1.60 -19.42
CA ASN A 55 -10.94 -1.73 -20.66
C ASN A 55 -9.88 -0.63 -20.82
N GLU A 56 -9.13 -0.69 -21.93
CA GLU A 56 -8.04 0.24 -22.24
C GLU A 56 -8.50 1.70 -22.35
N ASN A 57 -9.65 1.96 -22.97
CA ASN A 57 -10.16 3.33 -23.13
C ASN A 57 -10.51 3.94 -21.78
N ASP A 58 -11.15 3.17 -20.88
CA ASP A 58 -11.48 3.64 -19.53
C ASP A 58 -10.20 4.01 -18.76
N PHE A 59 -9.11 3.25 -18.95
CA PHE A 59 -7.83 3.54 -18.34
C PHE A 59 -7.22 4.85 -18.87
N LEU A 60 -7.22 5.04 -20.19
CA LEU A 60 -6.71 6.28 -20.80
C LEU A 60 -7.54 7.50 -20.37
N GLU A 61 -8.86 7.35 -20.26
CA GLU A 61 -9.75 8.40 -19.77
C GLU A 61 -9.45 8.73 -18.30
N LEU A 62 -9.26 7.72 -17.44
CA LEU A 62 -8.85 7.93 -16.05
C LEU A 62 -7.55 8.72 -15.95
N ILE A 63 -6.51 8.34 -16.70
CA ILE A 63 -5.22 9.05 -16.67
C ILE A 63 -5.38 10.49 -17.14
N THR A 64 -6.11 10.71 -18.24
CA THR A 64 -6.36 12.06 -18.76
C THR A 64 -7.07 12.92 -17.72
N ASN A 65 -8.12 12.40 -17.10
CA ASN A 65 -8.87 13.11 -16.04
C ASN A 65 -8.01 13.45 -14.82
N VAL A 66 -7.00 12.64 -14.52
CA VAL A 66 -6.11 12.86 -13.38
C VAL A 66 -5.06 13.91 -13.69
N LEU A 67 -4.56 13.94 -14.93
CA LEU A 67 -3.60 14.95 -15.39
C LEU A 67 -4.22 16.36 -15.48
N ASP A 68 -5.53 16.45 -15.70
CA ASP A 68 -6.27 17.71 -15.79
C ASP A 68 -6.67 18.32 -14.41
N ARG A 69 -6.39 17.61 -13.30
CA ARG A 69 -6.64 18.09 -11.92
C ARG A 69 -5.52 18.97 -11.40
#